data_AF-A0A9D2F438-F1
#
_entry.id   AF-A0A9D2F438-F1
#
_cell.length_a   1.000
_cell.length_b   1.000
_cell.length_c   1.000
_cell.angle_alpha   90.00
_cell.angle_beta   90.00
_cell.angle_gamma   90.00
#
_symmetry.space_group_name_H-M   'P 1'
#
loop_
_entity.id
_entity.type
_entity.pdbx_description
1 polymer ?
#
loop_
_entity_poly.entity_id
_entity_poly.type
_entity_poly.pdbx_seq_one_letter_code
_entity_poly.pdbx_strand_id
1 'polypeptide(L)'
;MARLLGLQSEQTASALLLAWAGGYAVCARMAARLRQAGTITSRDATLLLLLGCCSGPGFVIGCVGGLLLGNLRLGILLYAAQLAVNLLCAALCLPLLPHSTPPRSQPAAAQPGPVLLPSALSSAVDSSLQVCGCVIFFRTVATLLAPYLPKAPLATACMSALLEISAGCADFSALGGRTALYGCCVCLSLLGLSVWMQLALLLQGTVSFRPLVVSRLLHLVLFPPLVGLCARFLPGCAAVYRSLTGPVIPIGRLAPDAAVVVFLFLCAALYKIRQNFYNG
;
A
#
# COMPACT_ATOMS: atom_id res chain seq x y z
N MET A 1 -7.22 -22.23 -9.13
CA MET A 1 -6.98 -20.76 -9.06
C MET A 1 -5.59 -20.35 -9.54
N ALA A 2 -4.49 -20.99 -9.08
CA ALA A 2 -3.12 -20.62 -9.45
C ALA A 2 -2.85 -20.53 -10.98
N ARG A 3 -3.21 -21.58 -11.74
CA ARG A 3 -2.99 -21.61 -13.21
C ARG A 3 -3.77 -20.56 -13.99
N LEU A 4 -4.96 -20.16 -13.52
CA LEU A 4 -5.80 -19.12 -14.15
C LEU A 4 -5.15 -17.73 -14.04
N LEU A 5 -4.36 -17.50 -13.00
CA LEU A 5 -3.65 -16.25 -12.76
C LEU A 5 -2.20 -16.29 -13.30
N GLY A 6 -1.82 -17.36 -14.02
CA GLY A 6 -0.45 -17.55 -14.52
C GLY A 6 0.57 -17.92 -13.44
N LEU A 7 0.15 -18.24 -12.22
CA LEU A 7 1.01 -18.64 -11.11
C LEU A 7 1.40 -20.10 -11.22
N GLN A 8 2.69 -20.40 -11.02
CA GLN A 8 3.21 -21.77 -11.12
C GLN A 8 3.14 -22.54 -9.80
N SER A 9 2.98 -21.85 -8.67
CA SER A 9 3.01 -22.43 -7.32
C SER A 9 1.76 -22.10 -6.50
N GLU A 10 1.21 -23.09 -5.79
CA GLU A 10 0.07 -22.90 -4.87
C GLU A 10 0.40 -21.98 -3.70
N GLN A 11 1.65 -21.99 -3.23
CA GLN A 11 2.11 -21.08 -2.17
C GLN A 11 1.99 -19.61 -2.61
N THR A 12 2.18 -19.33 -3.90
CA THR A 12 2.03 -17.98 -4.44
C THR A 12 0.57 -17.55 -4.46
N ALA A 13 -0.36 -18.48 -4.71
CA ALA A 13 -1.79 -18.19 -4.67
C ALA A 13 -2.26 -17.90 -3.24
N SER A 14 -1.79 -18.67 -2.25
CA SER A 14 -2.08 -18.39 -0.83
C SER A 14 -1.50 -17.06 -0.38
N ALA A 15 -0.27 -16.74 -0.78
CA ALA A 15 0.35 -15.44 -0.54
C ALA A 15 -0.43 -14.29 -1.18
N LEU A 16 -1.01 -14.50 -2.35
CA LEU A 16 -1.86 -13.50 -3.03
C LEU A 16 -3.16 -13.24 -2.26
N LEU A 17 -3.81 -14.27 -1.73
CA LEU A 17 -5.00 -14.11 -0.90
C LEU A 17 -4.69 -13.33 0.39
N LEU A 18 -3.56 -13.64 1.03
CA LEU A 18 -3.07 -12.89 2.18
C LEU A 18 -2.72 -11.44 1.81
N ALA A 19 -2.16 -11.21 0.62
CA ALA A 19 -1.88 -9.87 0.11
C ALA A 19 -3.16 -9.06 -0.13
N TRP A 20 -4.22 -9.67 -0.67
CA TRP A 20 -5.51 -8.99 -0.80
C TRP A 20 -6.08 -8.62 0.56
N ALA A 21 -6.05 -9.54 1.54
CA ALA A 21 -6.52 -9.23 2.89
C ALA A 21 -5.65 -8.19 3.63
N GLY A 22 -4.33 -8.24 3.46
CA GLY A 22 -3.35 -7.50 4.25
C GLY A 22 -2.70 -6.29 3.56
N GLY A 23 -2.97 -6.09 2.27
CA GLY A 23 -2.42 -5.00 1.46
C GLY A 23 -0.95 -5.17 1.04
N TYR A 24 -0.41 -4.09 0.48
CA TYR A 24 0.90 -4.03 -0.16
C TYR A 24 2.07 -4.46 0.74
N ALA A 25 2.02 -4.18 2.04
CA ALA A 25 3.09 -4.56 2.97
C ALA A 25 3.14 -6.07 3.18
N VAL A 26 1.97 -6.72 3.30
CA VAL A 26 1.88 -8.18 3.36
C VAL A 26 2.33 -8.80 2.04
N CYS A 27 1.91 -8.22 0.91
CA CYS A 27 2.35 -8.65 -0.42
C CYS A 27 3.88 -8.66 -0.55
N ALA A 28 4.54 -7.54 -0.21
CA ALA A 28 5.99 -7.40 -0.29
C ALA A 28 6.72 -8.39 0.61
N ARG A 29 6.27 -8.56 1.86
CA ARG A 29 6.85 -9.52 2.80
C ARG A 29 6.73 -10.96 2.31
N MET A 30 5.57 -11.34 1.79
CA MET A 30 5.37 -12.70 1.27
C MET A 30 6.21 -12.95 0.03
N ALA A 31 6.27 -11.99 -0.90
CA ALA A 31 7.13 -12.09 -2.07
C ALA A 31 8.61 -12.25 -1.67
N ALA A 32 9.11 -11.41 -0.75
CA ALA A 32 10.48 -11.48 -0.26
C ALA A 32 10.77 -12.82 0.44
N ARG A 33 9.93 -13.23 1.39
CA ARG A 33 10.13 -14.46 2.18
C ARG A 33 10.12 -15.70 1.30
N LEU A 34 9.12 -15.85 0.44
CA LEU A 34 9.02 -17.01 -0.45
C LEU A 34 10.16 -17.04 -1.48
N ARG A 35 10.62 -15.87 -1.95
CA ARG A 35 11.75 -15.78 -2.87
C ARG A 35 13.08 -16.11 -2.19
N GLN A 36 13.31 -15.60 -0.97
CA GLN A 36 14.50 -15.88 -0.16
C GLN A 36 14.56 -17.35 0.26
N ALA A 37 13.42 -17.96 0.60
CA ALA A 37 13.30 -19.38 0.91
C ALA A 37 13.44 -20.28 -0.33
N GLY A 38 13.57 -19.70 -1.53
CA GLY A 38 13.69 -20.44 -2.78
C GLY A 38 12.45 -21.27 -3.13
N THR A 39 11.25 -20.92 -2.64
CA THR A 39 10.03 -21.69 -2.93
C THR A 39 9.25 -21.20 -4.16
N ILE A 40 9.53 -19.97 -4.61
CA ILE A 40 8.89 -19.36 -5.79
C ILE A 40 9.92 -18.80 -6.77
N THR A 41 9.56 -18.75 -8.05
CA THR A 41 10.41 -18.21 -9.13
C THR A 41 10.50 -16.68 -9.10
N SER A 42 11.49 -16.07 -9.78
CA SER A 42 11.53 -14.60 -9.96
C SER A 42 10.26 -14.09 -10.62
N ARG A 43 9.74 -14.89 -11.55
CA ARG A 43 8.52 -14.62 -12.31
C ARG A 43 7.31 -14.60 -11.39
N ASP A 44 7.12 -15.64 -10.57
CA ASP A 44 6.00 -15.71 -9.61
C ASP A 44 6.08 -14.61 -8.56
N ALA A 45 7.27 -14.28 -8.06
CA ALA A 45 7.44 -13.19 -7.09
C ALA A 45 7.07 -11.83 -7.70
N THR A 46 7.47 -11.59 -8.95
CA THR A 46 7.08 -10.38 -9.68
C THR A 46 5.57 -10.36 -9.91
N LEU A 47 4.99 -11.46 -10.38
CA LEU A 47 3.57 -11.58 -10.66
C LEU A 47 2.72 -11.42 -9.39
N LEU A 48 3.18 -11.93 -8.25
CA LEU A 48 2.58 -11.71 -6.93
C LEU A 48 2.54 -10.22 -6.58
N LEU A 49 3.62 -9.47 -6.82
CA LEU A 49 3.61 -8.02 -6.62
C LEU A 49 2.65 -7.30 -7.57
N LEU A 50 2.58 -7.70 -8.83
CA LEU A 50 1.68 -7.07 -9.80
C LEU A 50 0.20 -7.28 -9.42
N LEU A 51 -0.16 -8.49 -9.00
CA LEU A 51 -1.53 -8.87 -8.64
C LEU A 51 -1.93 -8.40 -7.23
N GLY A 52 -1.00 -8.45 -6.28
CA GLY A 52 -1.28 -8.31 -4.85
C GLY A 52 -0.85 -7.00 -4.22
N CYS A 53 0.03 -6.21 -4.85
CA CYS A 53 0.44 -4.93 -4.27
C CYS A 53 -0.73 -3.95 -4.41
N CYS A 54 -1.50 -3.75 -3.35
CA CYS A 54 -2.56 -2.74 -3.35
C CYS A 54 -2.93 -2.38 -1.93
N SER A 55 -3.74 -1.33 -1.76
CA SER A 55 -4.26 -0.97 -0.45
C SER A 55 -5.22 -2.04 0.06
N GLY A 56 -5.13 -2.37 1.36
CA GLY A 56 -5.98 -3.38 1.98
C GLY A 56 -7.44 -2.93 2.14
N PRO A 57 -8.39 -3.87 2.31
CA PRO A 57 -9.82 -3.60 2.36
C PRO A 57 -10.21 -2.70 3.53
N GLY A 58 -9.56 -2.81 4.70
CA GLY A 58 -9.84 -1.94 5.84
C GLY A 58 -9.60 -0.45 5.53
N PHE A 59 -8.52 -0.15 4.80
CA PHE A 59 -8.24 1.21 4.35
C PHE A 59 -9.17 1.65 3.23
N VAL A 60 -9.36 0.85 2.18
CA VAL A 60 -10.14 1.25 1.00
C VAL A 60 -11.63 1.30 1.29
N ILE A 61 -12.18 0.27 1.93
CA ILE A 61 -13.62 0.15 2.19
C ILE A 61 -13.99 1.02 3.40
N GLY A 62 -13.27 0.86 4.50
CA GLY A 62 -13.57 1.54 5.76
C GLY A 62 -13.18 3.02 5.75
N CYS A 63 -11.89 3.31 5.59
CA CYS A 63 -11.38 4.68 5.66
C CYS A 63 -11.78 5.50 4.43
N VAL A 64 -11.35 5.11 3.22
CA VAL A 64 -11.59 5.89 2.01
C VAL A 64 -13.08 5.91 1.65
N GLY A 65 -13.72 4.74 1.56
CA GLY A 65 -15.15 4.66 1.24
C GLY A 65 -16.05 5.20 2.34
N GLY A 66 -15.96 4.61 3.54
CA GLY A 66 -16.85 4.92 4.66
C GLY A 66 -16.62 6.29 5.29
N LEU A 67 -15.39 6.58 5.74
CA LEU A 67 -15.09 7.80 6.50
C LEU A 67 -14.88 9.04 5.59
N LEU A 68 -14.07 8.91 4.53
CA LEU A 68 -13.68 10.05 3.71
C LEU A 68 -14.72 10.39 2.62
N LEU A 69 -15.25 9.38 1.93
CA LEU A 69 -16.25 9.55 0.87
C LEU A 69 -17.69 9.39 1.36
N GLY A 70 -17.89 9.02 2.63
CA GLY A 70 -19.22 8.91 3.26
C GLY A 70 -20.09 7.77 2.72
N ASN A 71 -19.53 6.80 1.98
CA ASN A 71 -20.27 5.72 1.34
C ASN A 71 -19.50 4.39 1.33
N LEU A 72 -19.92 3.47 2.19
CA LEU A 72 -19.33 2.13 2.30
C LEU A 72 -19.45 1.32 0.99
N ARG A 73 -20.56 1.46 0.25
CA ARG A 73 -20.77 0.76 -1.03
C ARG A 73 -19.77 1.24 -2.08
N LEU A 74 -19.46 2.53 -2.07
CA LEU A 74 -18.39 3.10 -2.90
C LEU A 74 -17.02 2.56 -2.48
N GLY A 75 -16.77 2.38 -1.19
CA GLY A 75 -15.57 1.70 -0.68
C GLY A 75 -15.42 0.27 -1.21
N ILE A 76 -16.49 -0.53 -1.16
CA ILE A 76 -16.53 -1.89 -1.71
C ILE A 76 -16.25 -1.86 -3.22
N LEU A 77 -16.88 -0.93 -3.95
CA LEU A 77 -16.64 -0.75 -5.38
C LEU A 77 -15.17 -0.42 -5.66
N LEU A 78 -14.59 0.56 -4.95
CA LEU A 78 -13.20 0.97 -5.10
C LEU A 78 -12.26 -0.21 -4.90
N TYR A 79 -12.47 -1.00 -3.85
CA TYR A 79 -11.64 -2.16 -3.57
C TYR A 79 -11.78 -3.24 -4.64
N ALA A 80 -13.00 -3.57 -5.07
CA ALA A 80 -13.24 -4.55 -6.13
C ALA A 80 -12.63 -4.11 -7.47
N ALA A 81 -12.82 -2.84 -7.84
CA ALA A 81 -12.23 -2.26 -9.05
C ALA A 81 -10.70 -2.23 -8.98
N GLN A 82 -10.10 -1.95 -7.81
CA GLN A 82 -8.66 -1.97 -7.60
C GLN A 82 -8.08 -3.37 -7.87
N LEU A 83 -8.75 -4.42 -7.37
CA LEU A 83 -8.33 -5.81 -7.65
C LEU A 83 -8.48 -6.17 -9.13
N ALA A 84 -9.61 -5.80 -9.75
CA ALA A 84 -9.85 -6.07 -11.17
C ALA A 84 -8.82 -5.38 -12.07
N VAL A 85 -8.46 -4.13 -11.77
CA VAL A 85 -7.45 -3.39 -12.53
C VAL A 85 -6.05 -3.94 -12.27
N ASN A 86 -5.71 -4.34 -11.04
CA ASN A 86 -4.46 -5.04 -10.77
C ASN A 86 -4.34 -6.33 -11.61
N LEU A 87 -5.41 -7.11 -11.74
CA LEU A 87 -5.45 -8.29 -12.61
C LEU A 87 -5.19 -7.93 -14.08
N LEU A 88 -5.87 -6.90 -14.58
CA LEU A 88 -5.70 -6.44 -15.95
C LEU A 88 -4.29 -5.90 -16.20
N CYS A 89 -3.76 -5.07 -15.30
CA CYS A 89 -2.38 -4.55 -15.38
C CYS A 89 -1.36 -5.68 -15.33
N ALA A 90 -1.55 -6.70 -14.48
CA ALA A 90 -0.68 -7.87 -14.43
C ALA A 90 -0.69 -8.65 -15.75
N ALA A 91 -1.87 -8.82 -16.37
CA ALA A 91 -1.99 -9.45 -17.69
C ALA A 91 -1.26 -8.66 -18.78
N LEU A 92 -1.40 -7.33 -18.79
CA LEU A 92 -0.72 -6.43 -19.74
C LEU A 92 0.80 -6.38 -19.51
N CYS A 93 1.25 -6.56 -18.27
CA CYS A 93 2.67 -6.56 -17.89
C CYS A 93 3.33 -7.95 -17.99
N LEU A 94 2.64 -9.00 -18.47
CA LEU A 94 3.23 -10.34 -18.65
C LEU A 94 4.54 -10.33 -19.47
N PRO A 95 4.69 -9.52 -20.54
CA PRO A 95 5.95 -9.43 -21.30
C PRO A 95 7.12 -8.82 -20.52
N LEU A 96 6.83 -8.07 -19.45
CA LEU A 96 7.84 -7.43 -18.60
C LEU A 96 8.32 -8.36 -17.47
N LEU A 97 7.73 -9.55 -17.36
CA LEU A 97 8.14 -10.51 -16.33
C LEU A 97 9.56 -11.01 -16.61
N PRO A 98 10.39 -11.15 -15.56
CA PRO A 98 11.71 -11.72 -15.73
C PRO A 98 11.61 -13.17 -16.23
N HIS A 99 12.61 -13.62 -16.99
CA HIS A 99 12.73 -15.03 -17.34
C HIS A 99 12.70 -15.89 -16.07
N SER A 100 11.96 -17.00 -16.14
CA SER A 100 11.80 -17.93 -15.03
C SER A 100 13.16 -18.50 -14.64
N THR A 101 13.79 -17.88 -13.65
CA THR A 101 14.94 -18.45 -12.97
C THR A 101 14.39 -19.50 -12.01
N PRO A 102 14.78 -20.78 -12.15
CA PRO A 102 14.30 -21.82 -11.27
C PRO A 102 14.56 -21.44 -9.81
N PRO A 103 13.71 -21.88 -8.87
CA PRO A 103 14.00 -21.73 -7.46
C PRO A 103 15.41 -22.27 -7.20
N ARG A 104 16.27 -21.44 -6.60
CA ARG A 104 17.63 -21.86 -6.27
C ARG A 104 17.46 -22.96 -5.22
N SER A 105 17.81 -24.19 -5.57
CA SER A 105 17.76 -25.34 -4.66
C SER A 105 18.70 -25.06 -3.49
N GLN A 106 18.20 -24.41 -2.45
CA GLN A 106 18.84 -24.50 -1.14
C GLN A 106 18.55 -25.91 -0.63
N PRO A 107 19.52 -26.60 -0.01
CA PRO A 107 19.22 -27.84 0.72
C PRO A 107 18.06 -27.50 1.64
N ALA A 108 16.98 -28.29 1.56
CA ALA A 108 15.70 -27.98 2.20
C ALA A 108 15.96 -27.33 3.55
N ALA A 109 15.77 -26.00 3.63
CA ALA A 109 15.86 -25.32 4.91
C ALA A 109 14.91 -26.11 5.80
N ALA A 110 15.44 -26.64 6.91
CA ALA A 110 14.66 -27.45 7.84
C ALA A 110 13.30 -26.77 8.00
N GLN A 111 12.22 -27.55 7.80
CA GLN A 111 10.84 -27.09 7.99
C GLN A 111 10.84 -26.06 9.11
N PRO A 112 10.39 -24.81 8.88
CA PRO A 112 10.53 -23.76 9.87
C PRO A 112 10.01 -24.34 11.18
N GLY A 113 10.90 -24.47 12.16
CA GLY A 113 10.56 -25.01 13.47
C GLY A 113 9.36 -24.23 14.01
N PRO A 114 8.63 -24.77 15.01
CA PRO A 114 7.42 -24.15 15.53
C PRO A 114 7.69 -22.66 15.73
N VAL A 115 6.92 -21.82 15.02
CA VAL A 115 7.09 -20.39 15.09
C VAL A 115 6.77 -20.00 16.51
N LEU A 116 7.82 -19.79 17.30
CA LEU A 116 7.72 -19.40 18.68
C LEU A 116 6.97 -18.06 18.72
N LEU A 117 5.89 -18.02 19.49
CA LEU A 117 5.05 -16.83 19.63
C LEU A 117 5.87 -15.54 19.86
N PRO A 118 6.97 -15.54 20.64
CA PRO A 118 7.87 -14.39 20.77
C PRO A 118 8.54 -13.92 19.46
N SER A 119 9.01 -14.84 18.61
CA SER A 119 9.70 -14.47 17.36
C SER A 119 8.74 -13.99 16.28
N ALA A 120 7.53 -14.56 16.21
CA ALA A 120 6.43 -14.03 15.41
C ALA A 120 6.03 -12.62 15.87
N LEU A 121 5.87 -12.43 17.18
CA LEU A 121 5.51 -11.15 17.76
C LEU A 121 6.58 -10.09 17.46
N SER A 122 7.86 -10.40 17.69
CA SER A 122 8.97 -9.50 17.39
C SER A 122 9.00 -9.11 15.91
N SER A 123 8.85 -10.10 15.02
CA SER A 123 8.78 -9.84 13.57
C SER A 123 7.58 -9.00 13.16
N ALA A 124 6.43 -9.18 13.81
CA ALA A 124 5.23 -8.40 13.57
C ALA A 124 5.41 -6.96 14.06
N VAL A 125 5.96 -6.77 15.26
CA VAL A 125 6.31 -5.46 15.80
C VAL A 125 7.28 -4.75 14.86
N ASP A 126 8.43 -5.32 14.52
CA ASP A 126 9.42 -4.68 13.64
C ASP A 126 8.81 -4.30 12.28
N SER A 127 7.94 -5.13 11.72
CA SER A 127 7.24 -4.81 10.48
C SER A 127 6.27 -3.64 10.65
N SER A 128 5.51 -3.62 11.74
CA SER A 128 4.63 -2.49 12.08
C SER A 128 5.42 -1.21 12.31
N LEU A 129 6.57 -1.28 12.99
CA LEU A 129 7.45 -0.14 13.22
C LEU A 129 7.97 0.43 11.89
N GLN A 130 8.37 -0.44 10.95
CA GLN A 130 8.82 -0.01 9.62
C GLN A 130 7.70 0.66 8.82
N VAL A 131 6.51 0.05 8.79
CA VAL A 131 5.35 0.59 8.08
C VAL A 131 4.93 1.94 8.70
N CYS A 132 4.67 1.97 10.00
CA CYS A 132 4.27 3.19 10.71
C CYS A 132 5.35 4.27 10.66
N GLY A 133 6.62 3.89 10.81
CA GLY A 133 7.75 4.81 10.75
C GLY A 133 7.85 5.53 9.41
N CYS A 134 7.68 4.82 8.29
CA CYS A 134 7.66 5.45 6.96
C CYS A 134 6.48 6.42 6.81
N VAL A 135 5.28 6.02 7.24
CA VAL A 135 4.09 6.89 7.18
C VAL A 135 4.31 8.17 7.99
N ILE A 136 4.77 8.03 9.23
CA ILE A 136 5.03 9.16 10.13
C ILE A 136 6.11 10.08 9.55
N PHE A 137 7.22 9.50 9.05
CA PHE A 137 8.30 10.27 8.43
C PHE A 137 7.79 11.14 7.27
N PHE A 138 7.08 10.56 6.31
CA PHE A 138 6.57 11.31 5.15
C PHE A 138 5.49 12.33 5.54
N ARG A 139 4.70 12.06 6.59
CA ARG A 139 3.76 13.05 7.13
C ARG A 139 4.49 14.23 7.78
N THR A 140 5.57 13.99 8.52
CA THR A 140 6.41 15.07 9.06
C THR A 140 7.04 15.88 7.92
N VAL A 141 7.59 15.22 6.90
CA VAL A 141 8.11 15.91 5.70
C VAL A 141 7.03 16.77 5.03
N ALA A 142 5.81 16.26 4.86
CA ALA A 142 4.69 17.02 4.31
C ALA A 142 4.40 18.28 5.12
N THR A 143 4.37 18.18 6.46
CA THR A 143 4.17 19.35 7.33
C THR A 143 5.29 20.39 7.23
N LEU A 144 6.54 19.95 6.99
CA LEU A 144 7.68 20.84 6.82
C LEU A 144 7.67 21.52 5.44
N LEU A 145 7.15 20.86 4.41
CA LEU A 145 7.03 21.44 3.06
C LEU A 145 5.81 22.36 2.91
N ALA A 146 4.80 22.23 3.76
CA ALA A 146 3.54 22.98 3.68
C ALA A 146 3.70 24.51 3.50
N PRO A 147 4.62 25.22 4.18
CA PRO A 147 4.81 26.66 4.01
C PRO A 147 5.31 27.08 2.63
N TYR A 148 5.98 26.18 1.90
CA TYR A 148 6.59 26.44 0.59
C TYR A 148 5.66 26.09 -0.58
N LEU A 149 4.50 25.49 -0.29
CA LEU A 149 3.58 25.05 -1.32
C LEU A 149 2.66 26.18 -1.79
N PRO A 150 2.27 26.18 -3.08
CA PRO A 150 1.24 27.08 -3.55
C PRO A 150 -0.01 26.90 -2.70
N LYS A 151 -0.66 27.99 -2.29
CA LYS A 151 -1.91 27.96 -1.49
C LYS A 151 -3.12 27.42 -2.27
N ALA A 152 -2.91 26.74 -3.39
CA ALA A 152 -3.94 26.09 -4.18
C ALA A 152 -4.29 24.73 -3.54
N PRO A 153 -5.57 24.49 -3.20
CA PRO A 153 -5.96 23.30 -2.43
C PRO A 153 -5.70 21.99 -3.20
N LEU A 154 -5.77 22.03 -4.53
CA LEU A 154 -5.38 20.90 -5.39
C LEU A 154 -3.88 20.61 -5.31
N ALA A 155 -3.03 21.64 -5.28
CA ALA A 155 -1.58 21.46 -5.19
C ALA A 155 -1.19 20.81 -3.87
N THR A 156 -1.79 21.25 -2.76
CA THR A 156 -1.61 20.61 -1.44
C THR A 156 -2.04 19.15 -1.47
N ALA A 157 -3.22 18.84 -1.99
CA ALA A 157 -3.70 17.46 -2.09
C ALA A 157 -2.80 16.58 -2.95
N CYS A 158 -2.31 17.08 -4.10
CA CYS A 158 -1.35 16.38 -4.95
C CYS A 158 -0.04 16.08 -4.21
N MET A 159 0.46 17.03 -3.42
CA MET A 159 1.68 16.85 -2.64
C MET A 159 1.51 15.86 -1.51
N SER A 160 0.41 15.96 -0.75
CA SER A 160 0.06 14.97 0.27
C SER A 160 -0.05 13.58 -0.34
N ALA A 161 -0.72 13.43 -1.48
CA ALA A 161 -0.84 12.16 -2.19
C ALA A 161 0.50 11.60 -2.70
N LEU A 162 1.41 12.48 -3.13
CA LEU A 162 2.75 12.08 -3.53
C LEU A 162 3.53 11.53 -2.33
N LEU A 163 3.45 12.16 -1.16
CA LEU A 163 4.23 11.78 0.01
C LEU A 163 3.62 10.58 0.75
N GLU A 164 2.30 10.61 0.99
CA GLU A 164 1.60 9.62 1.80
C GLU A 164 0.12 9.47 1.37
N ILE A 165 -0.23 8.24 0.98
CA ILE A 165 -1.55 7.88 0.45
C ILE A 165 -2.74 8.29 1.32
N SER A 166 -2.65 8.12 2.64
CA SER A 166 -3.76 8.40 3.57
C SER A 166 -4.05 9.89 3.68
N ALA A 167 -3.01 10.70 3.84
CA ALA A 167 -3.09 12.15 3.82
C ALA A 167 -3.60 12.66 2.47
N GLY A 168 -3.10 12.11 1.37
CA GLY A 168 -3.60 12.43 0.02
C GLY A 168 -5.10 12.17 -0.14
N CYS A 169 -5.57 10.98 0.25
CA CYS A 169 -7.00 10.66 0.21
C CYS A 169 -7.84 11.62 1.06
N ALA A 170 -7.35 11.99 2.25
CA ALA A 170 -8.04 12.93 3.13
C ALA A 170 -8.13 14.33 2.49
N ASP A 171 -7.03 14.85 1.96
CA ASP A 171 -7.00 16.17 1.32
C ASP A 171 -7.86 16.21 0.05
N PHE A 172 -7.83 15.16 -0.78
CA PHE A 172 -8.73 15.07 -1.94
C PHE A 172 -10.20 14.98 -1.53
N SER A 173 -10.52 14.22 -0.47
CA SER A 173 -11.89 14.14 0.03
C SER A 173 -12.44 15.49 0.50
N ALA A 174 -11.59 16.35 1.08
CA ALA A 174 -11.95 17.68 1.52
C ALA A 174 -12.34 18.61 0.35
N LEU A 175 -11.85 18.36 -0.87
CA LEU A 175 -12.25 19.09 -2.08
C LEU A 175 -13.69 18.75 -2.52
N GLY A 176 -14.25 17.63 -2.05
CA GLY A 176 -15.59 17.19 -2.38
C GLY A 176 -15.77 16.78 -3.85
N GLY A 177 -17.02 16.48 -4.23
CA GLY A 177 -17.39 16.25 -5.62
C GLY A 177 -16.62 15.13 -6.33
N ARG A 178 -16.52 15.26 -7.66
CA ARG A 178 -15.78 14.32 -8.52
C ARG A 178 -14.28 14.32 -8.21
N THR A 179 -13.74 15.45 -7.74
CA THR A 179 -12.34 15.60 -7.35
C THR A 179 -11.97 14.72 -6.17
N ALA A 180 -12.86 14.55 -5.19
CA ALA A 180 -12.66 13.61 -4.09
C ALA A 180 -12.53 12.17 -4.59
N LEU A 181 -13.48 11.71 -5.40
CA LEU A 181 -13.49 10.34 -5.92
C LEU A 181 -12.27 10.05 -6.79
N TYR A 182 -12.01 10.88 -7.81
CA TYR A 182 -10.91 10.67 -8.73
C TYR A 182 -9.55 10.92 -8.07
N GLY A 183 -9.45 11.88 -7.14
CA GLY A 183 -8.27 12.10 -6.33
C GLY A 183 -7.91 10.89 -5.48
N CYS A 184 -8.88 10.29 -4.78
CA CYS A 184 -8.68 9.02 -4.09
C CYS A 184 -8.26 7.90 -5.05
N CYS A 185 -8.80 7.84 -6.27
CA CYS A 185 -8.36 6.87 -7.27
C CYS A 185 -6.89 7.05 -7.68
N VAL A 186 -6.43 8.30 -7.81
CA VAL A 186 -5.03 8.63 -8.07
C VAL A 186 -4.15 8.17 -6.89
N CYS A 187 -4.54 8.49 -5.65
CA CYS A 187 -3.83 8.06 -4.44
C CYS A 187 -3.69 6.53 -4.36
N LEU A 188 -4.79 5.80 -4.54
CA LEU A 188 -4.81 4.33 -4.52
C LEU A 188 -3.98 3.71 -5.67
N SER A 189 -3.83 4.40 -6.79
CA SER A 189 -3.02 3.94 -7.92
C SER A 189 -1.51 4.17 -7.71
N LEU A 190 -1.13 5.33 -7.17
CA LEU A 190 0.27 5.73 -7.02
C LEU A 190 0.91 5.29 -5.71
N LEU A 191 0.10 5.03 -4.68
CA LEU A 191 0.48 4.55 -3.33
C LEU A 191 1.32 5.53 -2.48
N GLY A 192 1.90 6.57 -3.07
CA GLY A 192 2.74 7.55 -2.38
C GLY A 192 4.15 7.03 -2.06
N LEU A 193 5.09 7.96 -1.89
CA LEU A 193 6.51 7.67 -1.64
C LEU A 193 6.73 6.86 -0.35
N SER A 194 5.88 7.04 0.66
CA SER A 194 5.91 6.25 1.88
C SER A 194 5.77 4.75 1.61
N VAL A 195 4.84 4.36 0.74
CA VAL A 195 4.63 2.95 0.38
C VAL A 195 5.77 2.45 -0.48
N TRP A 196 6.27 3.23 -1.44
CA TRP A 196 7.45 2.82 -2.24
C TRP A 196 8.68 2.58 -1.37
N MET A 197 8.90 3.40 -0.34
CA MET A 197 9.96 3.18 0.64
C MET A 197 9.73 1.92 1.46
N GLN A 198 8.50 1.66 1.92
CA GLN A 198 8.15 0.41 2.62
C GLN A 198 8.40 -0.82 1.73
N LEU A 199 7.99 -0.76 0.46
CA LEU A 199 8.23 -1.84 -0.50
C LEU A 199 9.74 -2.08 -0.69
N ALA A 200 10.55 -1.02 -0.79
CA ALA A 200 12.01 -1.13 -0.88
C ALA A 200 12.62 -1.81 0.34
N LEU A 201 12.19 -1.41 1.55
CA LEU A 201 12.66 -1.99 2.81
C LEU A 201 12.26 -3.46 2.98
N LEU A 202 11.02 -3.81 2.58
CA LEU A 202 10.48 -5.15 2.75
C LEU A 202 10.97 -6.14 1.67
N LEU A 203 11.21 -5.66 0.44
CA LEU A 203 11.71 -6.50 -0.65
C LEU A 203 13.22 -6.65 -0.63
N GLN A 204 13.99 -5.70 -0.10
CA GLN A 204 15.46 -5.78 0.00
C GLN A 204 16.15 -6.18 -1.32
N GLY A 205 15.62 -5.72 -2.46
CA GLY A 205 16.16 -6.05 -3.79
C GLY A 205 15.86 -7.46 -4.31
N THR A 206 15.04 -8.26 -3.61
CA THR A 206 14.65 -9.62 -4.05
C THR A 206 13.84 -9.63 -5.35
N VAL A 207 13.11 -8.55 -5.62
CA VAL A 207 12.29 -8.37 -6.83
C VAL A 207 12.51 -6.97 -7.40
N SER A 208 12.61 -6.86 -8.72
CA SER A 208 12.78 -5.58 -9.39
C SER A 208 11.50 -4.73 -9.35
N PHE A 209 11.63 -3.42 -9.11
CA PHE A 209 10.48 -2.51 -9.10
C PHE A 209 9.92 -2.15 -10.48
N ARG A 210 10.71 -2.32 -11.55
CA ARG A 210 10.34 -1.84 -12.90
C ARG A 210 8.95 -2.32 -13.36
N PRO A 211 8.59 -3.61 -13.27
CA PRO A 211 7.27 -4.07 -13.70
C PRO A 211 6.15 -3.49 -12.82
N LEU A 212 6.42 -3.30 -11.53
CA LEU A 212 5.46 -2.72 -10.59
C LEU A 212 5.20 -1.24 -10.91
N VAL A 213 6.24 -0.46 -11.22
CA VAL A 213 6.08 0.95 -11.63
C VAL A 213 5.22 1.04 -12.90
N VAL A 214 5.52 0.25 -13.92
CA VAL A 214 4.72 0.23 -15.16
C VAL A 214 3.27 -0.18 -14.86
N SER A 215 3.05 -1.21 -14.04
CA SER A 215 1.72 -1.62 -13.62
C SER A 215 0.97 -0.51 -12.88
N ARG A 216 1.62 0.26 -12.00
CA ARG A 216 0.98 1.39 -11.30
C ARG A 216 0.61 2.54 -12.22
N LEU A 217 1.43 2.81 -13.25
CA LEU A 217 1.10 3.79 -14.29
C LEU A 217 -0.09 3.33 -15.14
N LEU A 218 -0.13 2.05 -15.54
CA LEU A 218 -1.30 1.47 -16.21
C LEU A 218 -2.54 1.53 -15.30
N HIS A 219 -2.37 1.21 -14.02
CA HIS A 219 -3.45 1.25 -13.04
C HIS A 219 -4.02 2.66 -12.91
N LEU A 220 -3.17 3.70 -12.90
CA LEU A 220 -3.60 5.10 -12.88
C LEU A 220 -4.48 5.47 -14.08
N VAL A 221 -4.20 4.91 -15.25
CA VAL A 221 -4.99 5.19 -16.47
C VAL A 221 -6.30 4.39 -16.48
N LEU A 222 -6.29 3.14 -16.01
CA LEU A 222 -7.42 2.21 -16.11
C LEU A 222 -8.41 2.32 -14.94
N PHE A 223 -7.93 2.63 -13.73
CA PHE A 223 -8.73 2.58 -12.51
C PHE A 223 -9.76 3.72 -12.40
N PRO A 224 -9.40 5.01 -12.55
CA PRO A 224 -10.36 6.11 -12.52
C PRO A 224 -11.55 5.95 -13.49
N PRO A 225 -11.37 5.63 -14.80
CA PRO A 225 -12.50 5.49 -15.70
C PRO A 225 -13.38 4.28 -15.37
N LEU A 226 -12.78 3.16 -14.92
CA LEU A 226 -13.55 2.00 -14.47
C LEU A 226 -14.43 2.35 -13.27
N VAL A 227 -13.87 3.02 -12.26
CA VAL A 227 -14.62 3.49 -11.09
C VAL A 227 -15.71 4.48 -11.51
N GLY A 228 -15.39 5.42 -12.41
CA GLY A 228 -16.34 6.39 -12.94
C GLY A 228 -17.50 5.75 -13.73
N LEU A 229 -17.26 4.64 -14.44
CA LEU A 229 -18.28 3.85 -15.12
C LEU A 229 -19.15 3.09 -14.10
N CYS A 230 -18.51 2.36 -13.19
CA CYS A 230 -19.21 1.54 -12.21
C CYS A 230 -20.03 2.38 -11.22
N ALA A 231 -19.52 3.55 -10.81
CA ALA A 231 -20.21 4.46 -9.91
C ALA A 231 -21.55 4.99 -10.48
N ARG A 232 -21.74 5.00 -11.80
CA ARG A 232 -23.03 5.35 -12.44
C ARG A 232 -24.12 4.34 -12.12
N PHE A 233 -23.76 3.10 -11.86
CA PHE A 233 -24.71 2.03 -11.53
C PHE A 233 -25.02 1.94 -10.04
N LEU A 234 -24.37 2.74 -9.18
CA LEU A 234 -24.73 2.80 -7.77
C LEU A 234 -25.87 3.81 -7.53
N PRO A 235 -27.07 3.35 -7.13
CA PRO A 235 -28.16 4.24 -6.77
C PRO A 235 -27.76 5.10 -5.55
N GLY A 236 -27.88 6.42 -5.68
CA GLY A 236 -27.62 7.39 -4.60
C GLY A 236 -26.20 7.99 -4.54
N CYS A 237 -25.26 7.58 -5.40
CA CYS A 237 -23.89 8.13 -5.37
C CYS A 237 -23.77 9.59 -5.84
N ALA A 238 -24.73 10.09 -6.62
CA ALA A 238 -24.75 11.49 -7.06
C ALA A 238 -25.12 12.49 -5.93
N ALA A 239 -25.78 12.02 -4.87
CA ALA A 239 -26.29 12.86 -3.78
C ALA A 239 -25.37 12.93 -2.54
N VAL A 240 -24.29 12.15 -2.50
CA VAL A 240 -23.35 12.04 -1.36
C VAL A 240 -21.97 12.61 -1.74
N TYR A 241 -21.98 13.72 -2.47
CA TYR A 241 -20.82 14.63 -2.55
C TYR A 241 -21.01 15.83 -1.61
N ARG A 242 -21.86 15.69 -0.58
CA ARG A 242 -22.22 16.78 0.31
C ARG A 242 -21.02 17.22 1.15
N SER A 243 -20.56 18.43 0.87
CA SER A 243 -20.14 19.38 1.89
C SER A 243 -21.17 19.37 3.03
N LEU A 244 -20.78 18.98 4.24
CA LEU A 244 -21.17 19.58 5.53
C LEU A 244 -20.64 18.73 6.69
N THR A 245 -19.61 19.26 7.35
CA THR A 245 -19.50 19.34 8.82
C THR A 245 -19.94 18.11 9.65
N GLY A 246 -19.32 16.94 9.42
CA GLY A 246 -18.99 16.04 10.54
C GLY A 246 -17.63 16.48 11.08
N PRO A 247 -17.29 16.32 12.38
CA PRO A 247 -16.12 16.94 12.95
C PRO A 247 -14.93 16.62 12.05
N VAL A 248 -14.41 17.66 11.40
CA VAL A 248 -13.02 17.67 11.00
C VAL A 248 -12.34 17.38 12.32
N ILE A 249 -11.90 16.16 12.55
CA ILE A 249 -10.75 15.95 13.41
C ILE A 249 -9.68 16.57 12.52
N PRO A 250 -9.26 17.84 12.76
CA PRO A 250 -8.13 18.31 12.02
C PRO A 250 -7.03 17.39 12.48
N ILE A 251 -6.59 16.47 11.61
CA ILE A 251 -5.25 15.94 11.74
C ILE A 251 -4.30 17.02 11.20
N GLY A 252 -4.54 18.26 11.64
CA GLY A 252 -3.77 19.46 11.44
C GLY A 252 -3.26 19.81 12.82
N ARG A 253 -1.95 19.67 12.99
CA ARG A 253 -1.20 19.56 14.24
C ARG A 253 -1.25 18.16 14.83
N LEU A 254 -0.15 17.44 14.62
CA LEU A 254 0.31 16.47 15.61
C LEU A 254 0.27 17.22 16.95
N ALA A 255 -0.65 16.85 17.85
CA ALA A 255 -0.65 17.41 19.20
C ALA A 255 0.79 17.33 19.74
N PRO A 256 1.31 18.32 20.47
CA PRO A 256 2.67 18.26 21.02
C PRO A 256 2.94 16.91 21.72
N ASP A 257 1.91 16.32 22.32
CA ASP A 257 1.93 14.99 22.92
C ASP A 257 2.21 13.86 21.90
N ALA A 258 1.62 13.94 20.70
CA ALA A 258 1.90 13.00 19.63
C ALA A 258 3.28 13.25 18.98
N ALA A 259 3.79 14.48 18.98
CA ALA A 259 5.17 14.77 18.57
C ALA A 259 6.19 14.20 19.56
N VAL A 260 5.89 14.27 20.86
CA VAL A 260 6.68 13.63 21.92
C VAL A 260 6.62 12.12 21.81
N VAL A 261 5.46 11.52 21.57
CA VAL A 261 5.34 10.07 21.35
C VAL A 261 6.13 9.63 20.11
N VAL A 262 6.07 10.40 19.02
CA VAL A 262 6.87 10.16 17.81
C VAL A 262 8.37 10.33 18.07
N PHE A 263 8.77 11.33 18.84
CA PHE A 263 10.16 11.54 19.25
C PHE A 263 10.67 10.38 20.13
N LEU A 264 9.90 9.97 21.15
CA LEU A 264 10.23 8.84 22.01
C LEU A 264 10.31 7.53 21.21
N PHE A 265 9.42 7.34 20.24
CA PHE A 265 9.44 6.21 19.33
C PHE A 265 10.70 6.21 18.44
N LEU A 266 11.06 7.35 17.87
CA LEU A 266 12.28 7.52 17.09
C LEU A 266 13.53 7.29 17.95
N CYS A 267 13.56 7.79 19.19
CA CYS A 267 14.63 7.55 20.14
C CYS A 267 14.76 6.05 20.49
N ALA A 268 13.65 5.36 20.71
CA ALA A 268 13.64 3.92 20.97
C ALA A 268 14.12 3.11 19.76
N ALA A 269 13.68 3.49 18.55
CA ALA A 269 14.14 2.87 17.31
C ALA A 269 15.64 3.10 17.07
N LEU A 270 16.12 4.33 17.26
CA LEU A 270 17.55 4.68 17.15
C LEU A 270 18.38 4.00 18.23
N TYR A 271 17.87 3.86 19.45
CA TYR A 271 18.54 3.13 20.52
C TYR A 271 18.68 1.65 20.20
N LYS A 272 17.62 1.01 19.68
CA LYS A 272 17.63 -0.40 19.24
C LYS A 272 18.60 -0.61 18.07
N ILE A 273 18.62 0.31 17.11
CA ILE A 273 19.59 0.31 16.00
C ILE A 273 21.01 0.44 16.53
N ARG A 274 21.26 1.38 17.45
CA ARG A 274 22.57 1.57 18.08
C ARG A 274 23.03 0.33 18.85
N GLN A 275 22.15 -0.34 19.59
CA GLN A 275 22.49 -1.58 20.29
C GLN A 275 22.91 -2.70 19.33
N ASN A 276 22.23 -2.85 18.18
CA ASN A 276 22.63 -3.83 17.17
C ASN A 276 24.00 -3.55 16.56
N PHE A 277 24.43 -2.28 16.46
CA PHE A 277 25.77 -1.93 15.97
C PHE A 277 26.87 -2.12 17.02
N TYR A 278 26.56 -2.02 18.31
CA TYR A 278 27.55 -2.15 19.39
C TYR A 278 27.68 -3.56 19.96
N ASN A 279 26.66 -4.41 19.80
CA ASN A 279 26.66 -5.79 20.30
C ASN A 279 26.86 -6.85 19.19
N GLY A 280 27.27 -6.42 17.98
CA GLY A 280 27.59 -7.31 16.86
C GLY A 280 29.05 -7.18 16.43
#